data_AF-A0A958WSH5-F1
#
_entry.id   AF-A0A958WSH5-F1
#
_cell.length_a   1.000
_cell.length_b   1.000
_cell.length_c   1.000
_cell.angle_alpha   90.00
_cell.angle_beta   90.00
_cell.angle_gamma   90.00
#
_symmetry.space_group_name_H-M   'P 1'
#
loop_
_entity.id
_entity.type
_entity.pdbx_description
1 polymer ?
#
loop_
_entity_poly.entity_id
_entity_poly.type
_entity_poly.pdbx_seq_one_letter_code
_entity_poly.pdbx_strand_id
1 'polypeptide(L)'
;MAILWNTEKLNKNLARIDGAILAGRYNLALKLAHRCLKQYYHSCITSNGIPTEQMQADNVRLMAIHICRHLMSYFRKYDIPYSERRLMFISLVSNVIFIATMNLSSDSQDDFLADKAMATYARENVHHIISYLMRYFA
;
A
#
# COMPACT_ATOMS: atom_id res chain seq x y z
N MET A 1 5.34 -3.73 16.87
CA MET A 1 6.61 -3.22 16.32
C MET A 1 6.31 -1.95 15.54
N ALA A 2 6.65 -0.78 16.07
CA ALA A 2 6.61 0.48 15.32
C ALA A 2 7.60 0.37 14.14
N ILE A 3 7.13 0.61 12.91
CA ILE A 3 8.05 0.71 11.79
C ILE A 3 8.67 2.10 11.88
N LEU A 4 10.00 2.17 12.07
CA LEU A 4 10.71 3.37 11.65
C LEU A 4 10.41 3.56 10.16
N TRP A 5 9.87 4.72 9.79
CA TRP A 5 9.64 5.16 8.42
C TRP A 5 10.97 5.32 7.67
N ASN A 6 11.66 4.20 7.48
CA ASN A 6 13.00 4.10 6.94
C ASN A 6 12.93 3.64 5.49
N THR A 7 13.51 4.43 4.60
CA THR A 7 13.65 4.18 3.16
C THR A 7 14.39 2.87 2.88
N GLU A 8 15.35 2.47 3.71
CA GLU A 8 16.09 1.21 3.58
C GLU A 8 15.15 -0.01 3.70
N LYS A 9 14.24 0.03 4.67
CA LYS A 9 13.26 -1.06 4.88
C LYS A 9 12.24 -1.11 3.74
N LEU A 10 11.84 0.05 3.21
CA LEU A 10 11.01 0.12 2.00
C LEU A 10 11.76 -0.50 0.82
N ASN A 11 13.00 -0.09 0.57
CA ASN A 11 13.82 -0.59 -0.54
C ASN A 11 14.02 -2.11 -0.45
N LYS A 12 14.23 -2.65 0.75
CA LYS A 12 14.32 -4.11 0.95
C LYS A 12 13.03 -4.84 0.60
N ASN A 13 11.88 -4.27 0.91
CA ASN A 13 10.59 -4.86 0.54
C ASN A 13 10.34 -4.75 -0.98
N LEU A 14 10.66 -3.60 -1.59
CA LEU A 14 10.54 -3.40 -3.03
C LEU A 14 11.45 -4.36 -3.81
N ALA A 15 12.70 -4.54 -3.37
CA ALA A 15 13.64 -5.49 -3.98
C ALA A 15 13.13 -6.94 -3.94
N ARG A 16 12.38 -7.33 -2.90
CA ARG A 16 11.74 -8.65 -2.83
C ARG A 16 10.58 -8.79 -3.82
N ILE A 17 9.80 -7.72 -4.03
CA ILE A 17 8.74 -7.68 -5.03
C ILE A 17 9.38 -7.78 -6.43
N ASP A 18 10.42 -6.98 -6.69
CA ASP A 18 11.19 -6.99 -7.94
C ASP A 18 11.75 -8.39 -8.23
N GLY A 19 12.36 -9.04 -7.24
CA GLY A 19 12.86 -10.41 -7.36
C GLY A 19 11.76 -11.44 -7.68
N ALA A 20 10.57 -11.29 -7.11
CA ALA A 20 9.43 -12.16 -7.43
C ALA A 20 8.92 -11.93 -8.86
N ILE A 21 8.88 -10.67 -9.33
CA ILE A 21 8.51 -10.34 -10.72
C ILE A 21 9.53 -10.94 -11.70
N LEU A 22 10.83 -10.76 -11.45
CA LEU A 22 11.90 -11.29 -12.29
C LEU A 22 11.88 -12.83 -12.36
N ALA A 23 11.49 -13.49 -11.27
CA ALA A 23 11.32 -14.94 -11.21
C ALA A 23 10.00 -15.45 -11.81
N GLY A 24 9.17 -14.57 -12.40
CA GLY A 24 7.85 -14.95 -12.94
C GLY A 24 6.81 -15.30 -11.87
N ARG A 25 7.07 -14.99 -10.60
CA ARG A 25 6.20 -15.31 -9.45
C ARG A 25 5.28 -14.13 -9.14
N TYR A 26 4.39 -13.77 -10.07
CA TYR A 26 3.57 -12.55 -9.96
C TYR A 26 2.58 -12.55 -8.80
N ASN A 27 1.96 -13.70 -8.50
CA ASN A 27 1.11 -13.86 -7.32
C ASN A 27 1.89 -13.58 -6.03
N LEU A 28 3.12 -14.09 -5.93
CA LEU A 28 4.00 -13.80 -4.80
C LEU A 28 4.35 -12.30 -4.74
N ALA A 29 4.65 -11.67 -5.88
CA ALA A 29 4.91 -10.24 -5.95
C ALA A 29 3.72 -9.41 -5.41
N LEU A 30 2.49 -9.76 -5.79
CA LEU A 30 1.27 -9.11 -5.29
C LEU A 30 1.05 -9.32 -3.79
N LYS A 31 1.24 -10.55 -3.29
CA LYS A 31 1.17 -10.84 -1.85
C LYS A 31 2.21 -10.04 -1.06
N LEU A 32 3.42 -9.89 -1.59
CA LEU A 32 4.47 -9.08 -1.00
C LEU A 32 4.10 -7.59 -1.01
N ALA A 33 3.55 -7.07 -2.12
CA ALA A 33 3.06 -5.70 -2.23
C ALA A 33 1.94 -5.40 -1.23
N HIS A 34 0.92 -6.26 -1.16
CA HIS A 34 -0.18 -6.16 -0.20
C HIS A 34 0.33 -6.20 1.25
N ARG A 35 1.24 -7.12 1.57
CA ARG A 35 1.87 -7.20 2.90
C ARG A 35 2.66 -5.94 3.23
N CYS A 36 3.36 -5.35 2.25
CA CYS A 36 4.11 -4.12 2.43
C CYS A 36 3.16 -2.97 2.82
N LEU A 37 2.08 -2.77 2.06
CA LEU A 37 1.06 -1.76 2.42
C LEU A 37 0.48 -1.99 3.81
N LYS A 38 0.06 -3.23 4.12
CA LYS A 38 -0.48 -3.58 5.44
C LYS A 38 0.46 -3.15 6.57
N GLN A 39 1.76 -3.46 6.44
CA GLN A 39 2.76 -3.12 7.43
C GLN A 39 2.88 -1.60 7.64
N TYR A 40 3.04 -0.84 6.55
CA TYR A 40 3.19 0.61 6.64
C TYR A 40 1.92 1.32 7.09
N TYR A 41 0.75 0.88 6.63
CA TYR A 41 -0.52 1.42 7.07
C TYR A 41 -0.79 1.16 8.55
N HIS A 42 -0.51 -0.05 9.03
CA HIS A 42 -0.59 -0.34 10.45
C HIS A 42 0.33 0.59 11.25
N SER A 43 1.58 0.79 10.80
CA SER A 43 2.49 1.71 11.49
C SER A 43 1.96 3.15 11.47
N CYS A 44 1.43 3.61 10.33
CA CYS A 44 0.83 4.93 10.20
C CYS A 44 -0.33 5.15 11.17
N ILE A 45 -1.20 4.16 11.30
CA ILE A 45 -2.37 4.21 12.18
C ILE A 45 -1.93 4.23 13.65
N THR A 46 -1.01 3.34 14.03
CA THR A 46 -0.52 3.27 15.42
C THR A 46 0.25 4.52 15.81
N SER A 47 1.15 5.03 14.95
CA SER A 47 1.99 6.19 15.26
C SER A 47 1.22 7.49 15.36
N ASN A 48 0.12 7.64 14.62
CA ASN A 48 -0.68 8.88 14.61
C ASN A 48 -1.97 8.78 15.43
N GLY A 49 -2.16 7.70 16.19
CA GLY A 49 -3.35 7.50 17.03
C GLY A 49 -4.66 7.56 16.25
N ILE A 50 -4.68 7.04 15.01
CA ILE A 50 -5.88 7.07 14.17
C ILE A 50 -6.93 6.13 14.78
N PRO A 51 -8.16 6.58 15.10
CA PRO A 51 -9.18 5.73 15.71
C PRO A 51 -9.53 4.53 14.82
N THR A 52 -9.51 3.33 15.41
CA THR A 52 -9.73 2.04 14.71
C THR A 52 -10.99 1.30 15.16
N GLU A 53 -11.94 1.94 15.84
CA GLU A 53 -13.10 1.31 16.49
C GLU A 53 -13.99 0.47 15.56
N GLN A 54 -13.87 0.64 14.23
CA GLN A 54 -14.58 -0.13 13.20
C GLN A 54 -13.64 -0.81 12.19
N MET A 55 -12.34 -0.84 12.46
CA MET A 55 -11.34 -1.29 11.49
C MET A 55 -11.07 -2.78 11.67
N GLN A 56 -11.29 -3.57 10.62
CA GLN A 56 -10.66 -4.88 10.54
C GLN A 56 -9.15 -4.68 10.42
N ALA A 57 -8.39 -5.11 11.44
CA ALA A 57 -6.95 -4.87 11.59
C ALA A 57 -6.08 -5.40 10.43
N ASP A 58 -6.67 -6.13 9.50
CA ASP A 58 -5.98 -6.78 8.38
C ASP A 58 -6.45 -6.30 7.00
N ASN A 59 -7.44 -5.41 6.94
CA ASN A 59 -8.02 -4.96 5.69
C ASN A 59 -7.34 -3.68 5.18
N VAL A 60 -6.40 -3.86 4.23
CA VAL A 60 -5.61 -2.77 3.62
C VAL A 60 -6.50 -1.69 2.97
N ARG A 61 -7.64 -2.08 2.40
CA ARG A 61 -8.60 -1.12 1.81
C ARG A 61 -9.20 -0.22 2.89
N LEU A 62 -9.66 -0.78 4.00
CA LEU A 62 -10.22 0.01 5.10
C LEU A 62 -9.15 0.91 5.73
N MET A 63 -7.95 0.37 5.97
CA MET A 63 -6.82 1.16 6.47
C MET A 63 -6.53 2.40 5.60
N ALA A 64 -6.48 2.22 4.28
CA ALA A 64 -6.24 3.32 3.35
C ALA A 64 -7.30 4.42 3.49
N ILE A 65 -8.58 4.05 3.59
CA ILE A 65 -9.68 5.00 3.76
C ILE A 65 -9.52 5.79 5.06
N HIS A 66 -9.21 5.12 6.17
CA HIS A 66 -9.01 5.76 7.47
C HIS A 66 -7.81 6.71 7.45
N ILE A 67 -6.69 6.30 6.87
CA ILE A 67 -5.49 7.14 6.70
C ILE A 67 -5.83 8.37 5.85
N CYS A 68 -6.53 8.21 4.73
CA CYS A 68 -6.90 9.33 3.86
C CYS A 68 -7.81 10.33 4.57
N ARG A 69 -8.85 9.85 5.30
CA ARG A 69 -9.74 10.70 6.07
C ARG A 69 -8.99 11.47 7.16
N HIS A 70 -8.08 10.79 7.86
CA HIS A 70 -7.24 11.43 8.88
C HIS A 70 -6.37 12.52 8.25
N LEU A 71 -5.67 12.23 7.15
CA LEU A 71 -4.85 13.19 6.42
C LEU A 71 -5.65 14.41 5.95
N MET A 72 -6.85 14.19 5.37
CA MET A 72 -7.73 15.30 4.95
C MET A 72 -8.11 16.20 6.13
N SER A 73 -8.50 15.60 7.27
CA SER A 73 -8.85 16.35 8.47
C SER A 73 -7.64 17.12 9.01
N TYR A 74 -6.48 16.47 9.08
CA TYR A 74 -5.23 17.07 9.53
C TYR A 74 -4.83 18.26 8.64
N PHE A 75 -4.78 18.07 7.32
CA PHE A 75 -4.39 19.14 6.40
C PHE A 75 -5.36 20.32 6.42
N ARG A 76 -6.68 20.07 6.51
CA ARG A 76 -7.68 21.14 6.65
C ARG A 76 -7.53 21.90 7.98
N LYS A 77 -7.26 21.19 9.08
CA LYS A 77 -7.08 21.81 10.41
C LYS A 77 -5.86 22.73 10.46
N TYR A 78 -4.79 22.38 9.76
CA TYR A 78 -3.52 23.11 9.78
C TYR A 78 -3.27 23.96 8.51
N ASP A 79 -4.28 24.13 7.66
CA ASP A 79 -4.21 24.87 6.39
C ASP A 79 -3.03 24.46 5.49
N ILE A 80 -2.70 23.17 5.50
CA ILE A 80 -1.62 22.61 4.68
C ILE A 80 -2.17 22.33 3.28
N PRO A 81 -1.58 22.88 2.20
CA PRO A 81 -2.05 22.63 0.85
C PRO A 81 -1.86 21.14 0.49
N TYR A 82 -2.94 20.49 0.06
CA TYR A 82 -2.94 19.08 -0.31
C TYR A 82 -3.80 18.83 -1.55
N SER A 83 -3.53 17.72 -2.24
CA SER A 83 -4.33 17.29 -3.38
C SER A 83 -5.31 16.19 -2.96
N GLU A 84 -6.61 16.48 -2.97
CA GLU A 84 -7.64 15.48 -2.70
C GLU A 84 -7.54 14.29 -3.67
N ARG A 85 -7.19 14.54 -4.94
CA ARG A 85 -6.98 13.48 -5.94
C ARG A 85 -5.86 12.52 -5.52
N ARG A 86 -4.76 13.02 -4.96
CA ARG A 86 -3.65 12.17 -4.48
C ARG A 86 -4.07 11.32 -3.29
N LEU A 87 -4.89 11.84 -2.39
CA LEU A 87 -5.40 11.05 -1.27
C LEU A 87 -6.40 9.98 -1.74
N MET A 88 -7.31 10.32 -2.66
CA MET A 88 -8.21 9.33 -3.26
C MET A 88 -7.46 8.23 -4.00
N PHE A 89 -6.37 8.57 -4.68
CA PHE A 89 -5.50 7.62 -5.36
C PHE A 89 -4.95 6.53 -4.42
N ILE A 90 -4.53 6.90 -3.20
CA ILE A 90 -4.05 5.93 -2.20
C ILE A 90 -5.13 4.89 -1.91
N SER A 91 -6.37 5.31 -1.70
CA SER A 91 -7.51 4.42 -1.43
C SER A 91 -7.83 3.52 -2.63
N LEU A 92 -7.82 4.09 -3.85
CA LEU A 92 -8.10 3.36 -5.09
C LEU A 92 -7.07 2.26 -5.33
N VAL A 93 -5.78 2.59 -5.34
CA VAL A 93 -4.70 1.61 -5.56
C VAL A 93 -4.73 0.51 -4.50
N SER A 94 -4.91 0.88 -3.23
CA SER A 94 -4.99 -0.10 -2.13
C SER A 94 -6.11 -1.12 -2.36
N ASN A 95 -7.26 -0.64 -2.87
CA ASN A 95 -8.37 -1.52 -3.23
C ASN A 95 -8.04 -2.42 -4.43
N VAL A 96 -7.42 -1.88 -5.48
CA VAL A 96 -7.02 -2.67 -6.66
C VAL A 96 -6.03 -3.76 -6.27
N ILE A 97 -4.99 -3.44 -5.48
CA ILE A 97 -4.02 -4.43 -4.99
C ILE A 97 -4.68 -5.47 -4.10
N PHE A 98 -5.60 -5.06 -3.22
CA PHE A 98 -6.37 -6.00 -2.38
C PHE A 98 -7.18 -6.98 -3.23
N ILE A 99 -7.96 -6.48 -4.20
CA ILE A 99 -8.77 -7.32 -5.10
C ILE A 99 -7.89 -8.26 -5.92
N ALA A 100 -6.81 -7.74 -6.52
CA ALA A 100 -5.87 -8.57 -7.30
C ALA A 100 -5.23 -9.67 -6.45
N THR A 101 -4.92 -9.39 -5.18
CA THR A 101 -4.35 -10.38 -4.25
C THR A 101 -5.35 -11.49 -3.90
N MET A 102 -6.65 -11.18 -3.86
CA MET A 102 -7.71 -12.15 -3.60
C MET A 102 -8.06 -12.99 -4.83
N ASN A 103 -7.94 -12.40 -6.03
CA ASN A 103 -8.40 -13.02 -7.27
C ASN A 103 -7.31 -13.75 -8.06
N LEU A 104 -6.01 -13.46 -7.86
CA LEU A 104 -4.95 -14.29 -8.46
C LEU A 104 -4.91 -15.66 -7.76
N SER A 105 -5.60 -16.64 -8.32
CA SER A 105 -5.38 -18.06 -8.03
C SER A 105 -4.14 -18.57 -8.78
N SER A 106 -3.52 -19.63 -8.28
CA SER A 106 -2.24 -20.18 -8.78
C SER A 106 -2.32 -20.89 -10.13
N ASP A 107 -3.52 -21.04 -10.71
CA ASP A 107 -3.79 -22.09 -11.70
C ASP A 107 -4.05 -21.57 -13.12
N SER A 108 -4.04 -20.26 -13.36
CA SER A 108 -4.15 -19.71 -14.72
C SER A 108 -2.78 -19.60 -15.37
N GLN A 109 -2.36 -20.65 -16.10
CA GLN A 109 -1.19 -20.57 -16.98
C GLN A 109 -1.39 -19.63 -18.18
N ASP A 110 -2.62 -19.15 -18.41
CA ASP A 110 -3.01 -18.53 -19.67
C ASP A 110 -2.78 -17.01 -19.76
N ASP A 111 -2.46 -16.29 -18.68
CA ASP A 111 -2.37 -14.81 -18.73
C ASP A 111 -1.15 -14.18 -18.01
N PHE A 112 0.03 -14.68 -18.34
CA PHE A 112 1.31 -14.26 -17.76
C PHE A 112 1.64 -12.77 -17.98
N LEU A 113 1.11 -12.15 -19.04
CA LEU A 113 1.33 -10.74 -19.37
C LEU A 113 0.48 -9.81 -18.49
N ALA A 114 -0.79 -10.12 -18.30
CA ALA A 114 -1.67 -9.36 -17.41
C ALA A 114 -1.19 -9.43 -15.97
N ASP A 115 -0.79 -10.62 -15.50
CA ASP A 115 -0.23 -10.82 -14.17
C ASP A 115 1.08 -10.05 -13.95
N LYS A 116 1.98 -10.06 -14.94
CA LYS A 116 3.21 -9.27 -14.91
C LYS A 116 2.91 -7.77 -14.82
N ALA A 117 1.99 -7.29 -15.64
CA ALA A 117 1.58 -5.89 -15.66
C ALA A 117 0.98 -5.49 -14.29
N MET A 118 0.11 -6.32 -13.73
CA MET A 118 -0.51 -6.07 -12.43
C MET A 118 0.50 -6.10 -11.27
N ALA A 119 1.47 -7.03 -11.30
CA ALA A 119 2.54 -7.08 -10.31
C ALA A 119 3.48 -5.86 -10.40
N THR A 120 3.81 -5.43 -11.61
CA THR A 120 4.65 -4.23 -11.85
C THR A 120 3.91 -2.98 -11.40
N TYR A 121 2.63 -2.85 -11.76
CA TYR A 121 1.74 -1.80 -11.29
C TYR A 121 1.71 -1.75 -9.75
N ALA A 122 1.49 -2.89 -9.09
CA ALA A 122 1.45 -2.94 -7.64
C ALA A 122 2.77 -2.46 -7.02
N ARG A 123 3.90 -2.92 -7.55
CA ARG A 123 5.24 -2.52 -7.09
C ARG A 123 5.44 -1.02 -7.12
N GLU A 124 5.20 -0.39 -8.27
CA GLU A 124 5.39 1.05 -8.47
C GLU A 124 4.49 1.87 -7.55
N ASN A 125 3.22 1.49 -7.47
CA ASN A 125 2.27 2.23 -6.66
C ASN A 125 2.51 2.06 -5.15
N VAL A 126 2.97 0.89 -4.71
CA VAL A 126 3.41 0.70 -3.30
C VAL A 126 4.56 1.64 -2.97
N HIS A 127 5.56 1.77 -3.85
CA HIS A 127 6.65 2.72 -3.66
C HIS A 127 6.12 4.16 -3.57
N HIS A 128 5.27 4.59 -4.50
CA HIS A 128 4.72 5.95 -4.53
C HIS A 128 3.88 6.28 -3.30
N ILE A 129 2.98 5.38 -2.90
CA ILE A 129 2.12 5.58 -1.73
C ILE A 129 2.96 5.69 -0.46
N ILE A 130 3.87 4.74 -0.22
CA ILE A 130 4.64 4.73 1.01
C ILE A 130 5.58 5.94 1.06
N SER A 131 6.22 6.28 -0.06
CA SER A 131 7.09 7.46 -0.15
C SER A 131 6.30 8.76 0.08
N TYR A 132 5.05 8.83 -0.40
CA TYR A 132 4.17 9.96 -0.11
C TYR A 132 3.86 10.04 1.38
N LEU A 133 3.44 8.94 2.01
CA LEU A 133 3.13 8.90 3.44
C LEU A 133 4.35 9.24 4.31
N MET A 134 5.54 8.75 3.94
CA MET A 134 6.79 9.08 4.60
C MET A 134 7.06 10.59 4.64
N ARG A 135 6.71 11.36 3.60
CA ARG A 135 6.95 12.82 3.60
C ARG A 135 6.13 13.59 4.63
N TYR A 136 5.04 13.02 5.13
CA TYR A 136 4.15 13.67 6.10
C TYR A 136 4.25 13.08 7.50
N PHE A 137 4.82 11.88 7.65
CA PHE A 137 4.86 11.14 8.91
C PHE A 137 6.28 10.73 9.37
N ALA A 138 7.32 11.02 8.58
CA ALA A 138 8.71 10.96 9.02
C ALA A 138 9.13 12.27 9.69
#